data_AF-A0A2N0AH68-F1
#
_entry.id   AF-A0A2N0AH68-F1
#
_cell.length_a   1.000
_cell.length_b   1.000
_cell.length_c   1.000
_cell.angle_alpha   90.00
_cell.angle_beta   90.00
_cell.angle_gamma   90.00
#
_symmetry.space_group_name_H-M   'P 1'
#
loop_
_entity.id
_entity.type
_entity.pdbx_description
1 polymer ?
#
loop_
_entity_poly.entity_id
_entity_poly.type
_entity_poly.pdbx_seq_one_letter_code
_entity_poly.pdbx_strand_id
1 'polypeptide(L)'
;MLVLTRLKTKFILSAVSLFIISCSSFPIGSGYSSRQKTIVYSKPDNKSPIVLELKKESNFDIITYNYLKSNQKGRLWHKIKLDDKVGYIEEDPGDKSNSPTQLFLTTNEPMYGFVVASSLVLRKQPNTTSAAIEKLATKEIVKIIEEGKNPVTVNGKTGNWAKVKTKNNNIGFVFTPYLMLNKSPDNFVIGEDIETDEKGWAYTTTLPKIIYQKKKGKLHPVENNQIDENVFYLVDSRYITKDGKVYFHIYKQTASQADWYSDIEVENSADCYIPSNQVLVSNRYAPLYSQVKETDKTIRKLIDFLDQQEEFEIDPERSQFNTFNSKKDKFHVIITSIKSKYDECRGCFESEDYNLVYVFQEKDNQFKKVFDAAGNRSASFIESDKKYFITIATSPLPEGDEDPSTTTYTEYKFDGSSFVFESEEKRH
;
A
#
# COMPACT_ATOMS: atom_id res chain seq x y z
N MET A 1 16.31 -84.85 -54.92
CA MET A 1 17.31 -85.60 -54.12
C MET A 1 17.76 -84.68 -52.98
N LEU A 2 17.72 -85.17 -51.73
CA LEU A 2 18.32 -84.62 -50.49
C LEU A 2 17.75 -83.32 -49.84
N VAL A 3 16.71 -83.52 -49.03
CA VAL A 3 16.62 -83.35 -47.54
C VAL A 3 17.43 -82.24 -46.83
N LEU A 4 16.65 -81.39 -46.12
CA LEU A 4 16.80 -80.71 -44.81
C LEU A 4 18.20 -80.37 -44.23
N THR A 5 18.33 -79.16 -43.66
CA THR A 5 18.14 -78.90 -42.21
C THR A 5 18.21 -77.40 -41.84
N ARG A 6 17.49 -77.08 -40.74
CA ARG A 6 17.27 -75.79 -40.07
C ARG A 6 18.52 -75.22 -39.40
N LEU A 7 18.60 -73.89 -39.17
CA LEU A 7 18.47 -73.27 -37.83
C LEU A 7 18.59 -71.72 -37.80
N LYS A 8 17.52 -71.08 -37.30
CA LYS A 8 17.38 -69.91 -36.39
C LYS A 8 18.46 -68.80 -36.37
N THR A 9 18.05 -67.55 -36.62
CA THR A 9 18.14 -66.45 -35.62
C THR A 9 17.12 -65.35 -35.90
N LYS A 10 16.44 -64.89 -34.84
CA LYS A 10 15.41 -63.84 -34.85
C LYS A 10 16.08 -62.46 -34.94
N PHE A 11 15.60 -61.59 -35.83
CA PHE A 11 15.75 -60.14 -35.68
C PHE A 11 14.35 -59.54 -35.52
N ILE A 12 14.04 -59.12 -34.29
CA ILE A 12 12.85 -58.34 -33.97
C ILE A 12 13.18 -56.90 -34.34
N LEU A 13 12.55 -56.37 -35.39
CA LEU A 13 12.57 -54.95 -35.71
C LEU A 13 11.72 -54.23 -34.66
N SER A 14 12.36 -53.63 -33.65
CA SER A 14 11.69 -52.76 -32.69
C SER A 14 11.51 -51.38 -33.32
N ALA A 15 10.31 -51.12 -33.83
CA ALA A 15 9.89 -49.78 -34.23
C ALA A 15 9.40 -49.02 -32.98
N VAL A 16 10.32 -48.36 -32.30
CA VAL A 16 10.01 -47.37 -31.25
C VAL A 16 10.75 -46.08 -31.60
N SER A 17 10.03 -45.14 -32.20
CA SER A 17 10.38 -43.72 -32.16
C SER A 17 9.15 -42.88 -32.50
N LEU A 18 8.15 -42.93 -31.61
CA LEU A 18 7.12 -41.90 -31.57
C LEU A 18 7.73 -40.67 -30.90
N PHE A 19 8.00 -39.67 -31.72
CA PHE A 19 8.39 -38.32 -31.34
C PHE A 19 7.42 -37.76 -30.29
N ILE A 20 7.89 -37.63 -29.05
CA ILE A 20 7.23 -36.80 -28.04
C ILE A 20 7.68 -35.36 -28.35
N ILE A 21 6.94 -34.66 -29.21
CA ILE A 21 7.07 -33.21 -29.32
C ILE A 21 6.47 -32.67 -28.02
N SER A 22 7.31 -32.50 -27.01
CA SER A 22 6.97 -31.71 -25.83
C SER A 22 6.66 -30.30 -26.33
N CYS A 23 5.38 -29.97 -26.37
CA CYS A 23 4.88 -28.64 -26.63
C CYS A 23 5.26 -27.76 -25.43
N SER A 24 6.52 -27.32 -25.38
CA SER A 24 7.04 -26.38 -24.40
C SER A 24 6.49 -25.01 -24.73
N SER A 25 5.30 -24.71 -24.20
CA SER A 25 4.77 -23.36 -24.19
C SER A 25 5.74 -22.47 -23.40
N PHE A 26 6.32 -21.47 -24.07
CA PHE A 26 7.20 -20.50 -23.42
C PHE A 26 6.40 -19.63 -22.44
N PRO A 27 6.96 -19.32 -21.25
CA PRO A 27 6.36 -18.34 -20.36
C PRO A 27 6.19 -16.98 -21.06
N ILE A 28 5.02 -16.37 -20.91
CA ILE A 28 4.70 -15.01 -21.38
C ILE A 28 4.87 -13.97 -20.27
N GLY A 29 5.39 -14.40 -19.12
CA GLY A 29 5.48 -13.59 -17.91
C GLY A 29 5.70 -14.45 -16.67
N SER A 30 5.72 -13.79 -15.51
CA SER A 30 5.83 -14.42 -14.21
C SER A 30 4.73 -13.97 -13.25
N GLY A 31 4.54 -14.69 -12.15
CA GLY A 31 3.59 -14.33 -11.11
C GLY A 31 4.13 -14.58 -9.73
N TYR A 32 3.52 -13.92 -8.75
CA TYR A 32 3.88 -13.96 -7.34
C TYR A 32 2.63 -14.10 -6.48
N SER A 33 2.62 -15.00 -5.49
CA SER A 33 1.51 -15.13 -4.54
C SER A 33 1.96 -14.78 -3.12
N SER A 34 1.35 -13.75 -2.52
CA SER A 34 1.48 -13.42 -1.09
C SER A 34 0.46 -14.16 -0.21
N ARG A 35 -0.48 -14.88 -0.82
CA ARG A 35 -1.49 -15.68 -0.12
C ARG A 35 -0.82 -16.86 0.60
N GLN A 36 -1.32 -17.20 1.78
CA GLN A 36 -0.86 -18.41 2.48
C GLN A 36 -1.01 -19.67 1.62
N LYS A 37 -2.09 -19.73 0.83
CA LYS A 37 -2.45 -20.86 -0.02
C LYS A 37 -3.25 -20.39 -1.23
N THR A 38 -2.76 -20.70 -2.43
CA THR A 38 -3.50 -20.53 -3.70
C THR A 38 -3.61 -21.87 -4.40
N ILE A 39 -4.84 -22.28 -4.74
CA ILE A 39 -5.12 -23.57 -5.37
C ILE A 39 -4.88 -23.48 -6.87
N VAL A 40 -4.17 -24.46 -7.42
CA VAL A 40 -3.95 -24.61 -8.86
C VAL A 40 -4.72 -25.82 -9.35
N TYR A 41 -5.65 -25.57 -10.27
CA TYR A 41 -6.57 -26.55 -10.80
C TYR A 41 -6.07 -27.16 -12.11
N SER A 42 -6.46 -28.40 -12.40
CA SER A 42 -6.06 -29.09 -13.64
C SER A 42 -6.76 -28.55 -14.88
N LYS A 43 -7.91 -27.90 -14.70
CA LYS A 43 -8.68 -27.21 -15.73
C LYS A 43 -9.09 -25.83 -15.19
N PRO A 44 -9.49 -24.88 -16.06
CA PRO A 44 -10.06 -23.59 -15.66
C PRO A 44 -11.48 -23.79 -15.10
N ASP A 45 -11.56 -24.51 -13.98
CA ASP A 45 -12.77 -24.94 -13.30
C ASP A 45 -12.40 -25.28 -11.85
N ASN A 46 -13.01 -24.58 -10.90
CA ASN A 46 -12.74 -24.75 -9.47
C ASN A 46 -13.28 -26.07 -8.90
N LYS A 47 -14.00 -26.85 -9.70
CA LYS A 47 -14.40 -28.23 -9.38
C LYS A 47 -13.45 -29.27 -9.97
N SER A 48 -12.47 -28.86 -10.78
CA SER A 48 -11.51 -29.80 -11.34
C SER A 48 -10.47 -30.25 -10.31
N PRO A 49 -9.78 -31.38 -10.54
CA PRO A 49 -8.73 -31.84 -9.64
C PRO A 49 -7.66 -30.79 -9.38
N ILE A 50 -7.21 -30.71 -8.13
CA ILE A 50 -6.09 -29.85 -7.70
C ILE A 50 -4.78 -30.49 -8.19
N VAL A 51 -3.95 -29.70 -8.86
CA VAL A 51 -2.63 -30.10 -9.36
C VAL A 51 -1.55 -29.82 -8.32
N LEU A 52 -1.60 -28.63 -7.72
CA LEU A 52 -0.68 -28.19 -6.67
C LEU A 52 -1.29 -27.04 -5.87
N GLU A 53 -0.59 -26.67 -4.80
CA GLU A 53 -0.91 -25.50 -3.97
C GLU A 53 0.30 -24.57 -3.95
N LEU A 54 0.11 -23.31 -4.34
CA LEU A 54 1.13 -22.27 -4.18
C LEU A 54 1.15 -21.86 -2.71
N LYS A 55 2.34 -21.89 -2.12
CA LYS A 55 2.58 -21.39 -0.76
C LYS A 55 2.80 -19.89 -0.78
N LYS A 56 2.76 -19.26 0.40
CA LYS A 56 3.19 -17.86 0.57
C LYS A 56 4.56 -17.64 -0.06
N GLU A 57 4.68 -16.55 -0.80
CA GLU A 57 5.88 -16.10 -1.51
C GLU A 57 6.32 -16.97 -2.70
N SER A 58 5.42 -17.81 -3.22
CA SER A 58 5.71 -18.61 -4.42
C SER A 58 5.80 -17.72 -5.66
N ASN A 59 6.84 -17.95 -6.47
CA ASN A 59 6.96 -17.41 -7.81
C ASN A 59 6.62 -18.50 -8.83
N PHE A 60 5.97 -18.15 -9.93
CA PHE A 60 5.57 -19.09 -10.98
C PHE A 60 5.62 -18.45 -12.36
N ASP A 61 5.64 -19.27 -13.40
CA ASP A 61 5.58 -18.81 -14.79
C ASP A 61 4.13 -18.69 -15.25
N ILE A 62 3.84 -17.65 -16.02
CA ILE A 62 2.54 -17.50 -16.69
C ILE A 62 2.68 -18.05 -18.10
N ILE A 63 1.84 -19.02 -18.44
CA ILE A 63 1.79 -19.66 -19.75
C ILE A 63 0.67 -19.05 -20.61
N THR A 64 -0.46 -18.72 -19.99
CA THR A 64 -1.61 -18.10 -20.68
C THR A 64 -2.31 -17.14 -19.73
N TYR A 65 -2.57 -15.94 -20.22
CA TYR A 65 -3.25 -14.87 -19.49
C TYR A 65 -4.67 -14.67 -20.06
N ASN A 66 -5.64 -14.39 -19.19
CA ASN A 66 -7.06 -14.17 -19.55
C ASN A 66 -7.70 -15.30 -20.35
N TYR A 67 -7.53 -16.53 -19.90
CA TYR A 67 -8.28 -17.66 -20.44
C TYR A 67 -9.76 -17.55 -20.03
N LEU A 68 -10.63 -17.36 -21.01
CA LEU A 68 -12.08 -17.37 -20.83
C LEU A 68 -12.63 -18.76 -21.19
N LYS A 69 -13.33 -19.37 -20.24
CA LYS A 69 -14.12 -20.56 -20.53
C LYS A 69 -15.37 -20.14 -21.30
N SER A 70 -15.56 -20.70 -22.49
CA SER A 70 -16.84 -20.63 -23.21
C SER A 70 -17.96 -21.03 -22.23
N ASN A 71 -18.91 -20.12 -21.98
CA ASN A 71 -20.09 -20.26 -21.10
C ASN A 71 -19.93 -19.94 -19.60
N GLN A 72 -18.84 -19.30 -19.13
CA GLN A 72 -18.82 -18.69 -17.79
C GLN A 72 -18.63 -17.16 -17.90
N LYS A 73 -19.68 -16.40 -17.59
CA LYS A 73 -19.56 -14.94 -17.37
C LYS A 73 -18.79 -14.72 -16.06
N GLY A 74 -17.67 -14.00 -16.13
CA GLY A 74 -17.12 -13.24 -14.99
C GLY A 74 -15.87 -13.77 -14.28
N ARG A 75 -15.31 -14.93 -14.64
CA ARG A 75 -14.08 -15.46 -14.00
C ARG A 75 -12.93 -15.53 -14.98
N LEU A 76 -11.80 -14.89 -14.64
CA LEU A 76 -10.58 -14.94 -15.43
C LEU A 76 -9.70 -16.07 -14.93
N TRP A 77 -9.18 -16.87 -15.86
CA TRP A 77 -8.27 -17.96 -15.53
C TRP A 77 -6.92 -17.73 -16.16
N HIS A 78 -5.86 -18.09 -15.44
CA HIS A 78 -4.49 -18.01 -15.94
C HIS A 78 -3.88 -19.40 -15.89
N LYS A 79 -3.32 -19.84 -17.02
CA LYS A 79 -2.54 -21.06 -17.07
C LYS A 79 -1.14 -20.76 -16.59
N ILE A 80 -0.68 -21.47 -15.57
CA ILE A 80 0.62 -21.25 -14.95
C ILE A 80 1.45 -22.53 -14.94
N LYS A 81 2.75 -22.35 -14.74
CA LYS A 81 3.71 -23.44 -14.54
C LYS A 81 4.55 -23.15 -13.29
N LEU A 82 4.65 -24.14 -12.41
CA LEU A 82 5.58 -24.14 -11.28
C LEU A 82 6.36 -25.46 -11.33
N ASP A 83 7.68 -25.36 -11.41
CA ASP A 83 8.56 -26.50 -11.71
C ASP A 83 8.05 -27.24 -12.97
N ASP A 84 7.77 -28.53 -12.91
CA ASP A 84 7.23 -29.31 -14.03
C ASP A 84 5.70 -29.43 -14.05
N LYS A 85 5.01 -28.76 -13.12
CA LYS A 85 3.55 -28.86 -12.99
C LYS A 85 2.86 -27.68 -13.66
N VAL A 86 1.81 -27.99 -14.43
CA VAL A 86 1.02 -27.02 -15.17
C VAL A 86 -0.43 -27.10 -14.72
N GLY A 87 -1.05 -25.95 -14.48
CA GLY A 87 -2.47 -25.86 -14.14
C GLY A 87 -3.02 -24.45 -14.25
N TYR A 88 -4.16 -24.19 -13.63
CA TYR A 88 -4.94 -22.99 -13.78
C TYR A 88 -5.22 -22.36 -12.42
N ILE A 89 -4.92 -21.07 -12.31
CA ILE A 89 -5.35 -20.23 -11.18
C ILE A 89 -6.52 -19.35 -11.61
N GLU A 90 -7.42 -19.09 -10.67
CA GLU A 90 -8.55 -18.19 -10.84
C GLU A 90 -8.17 -16.81 -10.32
N GLU A 91 -8.49 -15.77 -11.10
CA GLU A 91 -8.43 -14.38 -10.69
C GLU A 91 -9.86 -13.87 -10.49
N ASP A 92 -10.13 -13.32 -9.30
CA ASP A 92 -11.40 -12.66 -9.00
C ASP A 92 -11.28 -11.18 -9.38
N PRO A 93 -11.97 -10.71 -10.43
CA PRO A 93 -11.92 -9.31 -10.86
C PRO A 93 -12.62 -8.35 -9.88
N GLY A 94 -13.29 -8.85 -8.83
CA GLY A 94 -13.97 -8.05 -7.82
C GLY A 94 -13.05 -7.37 -6.81
N ASP A 95 -11.80 -7.81 -6.68
CA ASP A 95 -10.84 -7.30 -5.68
C ASP A 95 -10.14 -6.04 -6.21
N LYS A 96 -10.77 -4.89 -5.97
CA LYS A 96 -10.27 -3.58 -6.39
C LYS A 96 -9.12 -3.18 -5.46
N SER A 97 -7.90 -3.40 -5.93
CA SER A 97 -6.59 -3.09 -5.29
C SER A 97 -6.09 -4.15 -4.30
N ASN A 98 -4.77 -4.41 -4.33
CA ASN A 98 -4.04 -5.32 -3.42
C ASN A 98 -4.35 -6.82 -3.57
N SER A 99 -4.54 -7.29 -4.82
CA SER A 99 -4.65 -8.73 -5.09
C SER A 99 -3.48 -9.51 -4.47
N PRO A 100 -3.75 -10.58 -3.69
CA PRO A 100 -2.71 -11.41 -3.09
C PRO A 100 -1.96 -12.26 -4.13
N THR A 101 -2.39 -12.24 -5.39
CA THR A 101 -1.66 -12.82 -6.52
C THR A 101 -1.39 -11.71 -7.54
N GLN A 102 -0.11 -11.44 -7.78
CA GLN A 102 0.35 -10.43 -8.71
C GLN A 102 0.88 -11.11 -9.97
N LEU A 103 0.41 -10.66 -11.13
CA LEU A 103 0.73 -11.19 -12.44
C LEU A 103 1.56 -10.18 -13.23
N PHE A 104 2.67 -10.62 -13.82
CA PHE A 104 3.60 -9.82 -14.58
C PHE A 104 3.71 -10.38 -15.99
N LEU A 105 3.46 -9.57 -17.02
CA LEU A 105 3.59 -10.00 -18.42
C LEU A 105 4.79 -9.34 -19.06
N THR A 106 5.52 -10.08 -19.89
CA THR A 106 6.63 -9.54 -20.67
C THR A 106 6.17 -8.40 -21.57
N THR A 107 6.97 -7.34 -21.65
CA THR A 107 6.65 -6.21 -22.53
C THR A 107 6.90 -6.59 -23.99
N ASN A 108 5.91 -6.35 -24.86
CA ASN A 108 6.04 -6.60 -26.30
C ASN A 108 6.91 -5.54 -27.00
N GLU A 109 7.04 -4.38 -26.38
CA GLU A 109 7.87 -3.26 -26.84
C GLU A 109 8.92 -2.93 -25.78
N PRO A 110 10.07 -2.35 -26.17
CA PRO A 110 11.03 -1.86 -25.20
C PRO A 110 10.38 -0.76 -24.36
N MET A 111 10.47 -0.91 -23.05
CA MET A 111 9.96 0.05 -22.09
C MET A 111 11.00 0.33 -21.04
N TYR A 112 11.10 1.59 -20.64
CA TYR A 112 12.07 2.10 -19.70
C TYR A 112 11.36 2.96 -18.66
N GLY A 113 11.93 3.00 -17.46
CA GLY A 113 11.48 3.86 -16.38
C GLY A 113 12.60 4.80 -15.95
N PHE A 114 12.32 6.09 -15.91
CA PHE A 114 13.17 7.09 -15.32
C PHE A 114 12.76 7.31 -13.86
N VAL A 115 13.69 7.12 -12.93
CA VAL A 115 13.42 7.21 -11.49
C VAL A 115 13.20 8.67 -11.11
N VAL A 116 11.96 9.00 -10.75
CA VAL A 116 11.58 10.34 -10.28
C VAL A 116 11.62 10.46 -8.75
N ALA A 117 11.64 9.33 -8.03
CA ALA A 117 11.72 9.30 -6.57
C ALA A 117 13.11 9.60 -6.02
N SER A 118 13.15 10.35 -4.91
CA SER A 118 14.38 10.64 -4.16
C SER A 118 15.10 9.38 -3.66
N SER A 119 14.37 8.28 -3.50
CA SER A 119 14.90 6.98 -3.09
C SER A 119 13.94 5.88 -3.52
N LEU A 120 14.21 5.23 -4.65
CA LEU A 120 13.47 4.03 -5.06
C LEU A 120 14.29 2.78 -4.73
N VAL A 121 13.65 1.74 -4.19
CA VAL A 121 14.34 0.49 -3.84
C VAL A 121 13.98 -0.59 -4.85
N LEU A 122 14.98 -1.19 -5.47
CA LEU A 122 14.87 -2.43 -6.24
C LEU A 122 14.73 -3.59 -5.26
N ARG A 123 13.65 -4.35 -5.36
CA ARG A 123 13.31 -5.40 -4.40
C ARG A 123 13.31 -6.78 -5.00
N LYS A 124 13.54 -7.80 -4.17
CA LYS A 124 13.54 -9.20 -4.62
C LYS A 124 12.14 -9.70 -5.02
N GLN A 125 11.10 -9.23 -4.35
CA GLN A 125 9.71 -9.58 -4.63
C GLN A 125 8.86 -8.30 -4.75
N PRO A 126 7.68 -8.35 -5.39
CA PRO A 126 6.83 -7.17 -5.61
C PRO A 126 6.03 -6.82 -4.35
N ASN A 127 6.73 -6.51 -3.25
CA ASN A 127 6.14 -6.07 -1.99
C ASN A 127 7.15 -5.21 -1.21
N THR A 128 6.66 -4.37 -0.29
CA THR A 128 7.46 -3.40 0.47
C THR A 128 8.31 -4.00 1.57
N THR A 129 8.08 -5.25 1.97
CA THR A 129 8.79 -5.93 3.06
C THR A 129 9.91 -6.84 2.57
N SER A 130 9.95 -7.15 1.27
CA SER A 130 10.97 -8.02 0.70
C SER A 130 12.34 -7.35 0.68
N ALA A 131 13.37 -8.21 0.71
CA ALA A 131 14.76 -7.79 0.73
C ALA A 131 15.08 -6.77 -0.38
N ALA A 132 15.74 -5.69 0.02
CA ALA A 132 16.31 -4.71 -0.91
C ALA A 132 17.51 -5.33 -1.63
N ILE A 133 17.54 -5.22 -2.95
CA ILE A 133 18.68 -5.60 -3.79
C ILE A 133 19.59 -4.38 -3.98
N GLU A 134 19.01 -3.25 -4.34
CA GLU A 134 19.72 -2.02 -4.69
C GLU A 134 18.83 -0.81 -4.41
N LYS A 135 19.44 0.32 -4.03
CA LYS A 135 18.76 1.62 -3.97
C LYS A 135 19.05 2.36 -5.27
N LEU A 136 18.00 2.62 -6.04
CA LEU A 136 18.05 3.35 -7.30
C LEU A 136 18.06 4.85 -7.02
N ALA A 137 18.99 5.56 -7.65
CA ALA A 137 19.10 6.99 -7.51
C ALA A 137 18.04 7.70 -8.36
N THR A 138 17.66 8.92 -7.97
CA THR A 138 16.92 9.82 -8.86
C THR A 138 17.66 9.92 -10.19
N LYS A 139 16.90 9.96 -11.29
CA LYS A 139 17.38 10.02 -12.67
C LYS A 139 18.02 8.75 -13.22
N GLU A 140 18.07 7.69 -12.43
CA GLU A 140 18.46 6.40 -12.97
C GLU A 140 17.42 5.91 -13.97
N ILE A 141 17.88 5.32 -15.07
CA ILE A 141 17.01 4.68 -16.06
C ILE A 141 17.09 3.17 -15.84
N VAL A 142 15.93 2.54 -15.70
CA VAL A 142 15.78 1.09 -15.64
C VAL A 142 15.05 0.60 -16.87
N LYS A 143 15.36 -0.60 -17.33
CA LYS A 143 14.60 -1.28 -18.38
C LYS A 143 13.47 -2.08 -17.74
N ILE A 144 12.23 -1.88 -18.16
CA ILE A 144 11.10 -2.72 -17.77
C ILE A 144 11.15 -3.99 -18.60
N ILE A 145 11.13 -5.14 -17.92
CA ILE A 145 11.13 -6.47 -18.56
C ILE A 145 9.76 -7.13 -18.46
N GLU A 146 9.03 -6.89 -17.37
CA GLU A 146 7.66 -7.37 -17.20
C GLU A 146 6.82 -6.32 -16.44
N GLU A 147 5.57 -6.14 -16.86
CA GLU A 147 4.62 -5.21 -16.24
C GLU A 147 3.57 -5.94 -15.42
N GLY A 148 3.36 -5.46 -14.19
CA GLY A 148 2.25 -5.90 -13.35
C GLY A 148 0.89 -5.58 -13.97
N LYS A 149 -0.05 -6.51 -13.85
CA LYS A 149 -1.45 -6.36 -14.30
C LYS A 149 -2.43 -6.09 -13.17
N ASN A 150 -1.99 -6.29 -11.92
CA ASN A 150 -2.81 -6.08 -10.74
C ASN A 150 -2.41 -4.75 -10.06
N PRO A 151 -3.33 -3.78 -9.97
CA PRO A 151 -3.06 -2.57 -9.21
C PRO A 151 -2.95 -2.89 -7.72
N VAL A 152 -1.99 -2.26 -7.08
CA VAL A 152 -1.76 -2.30 -5.64
C VAL A 152 -1.61 -0.88 -5.12
N THR A 153 -2.00 -0.68 -3.88
CA THR A 153 -1.79 0.56 -3.16
C THR A 153 -0.58 0.37 -2.28
N VAL A 154 0.53 0.99 -2.67
CA VAL A 154 1.74 1.03 -1.86
C VAL A 154 1.92 2.46 -1.43
N ASN A 155 1.96 2.67 -0.11
CA ASN A 155 2.23 3.99 0.42
C ASN A 155 1.28 5.02 -0.22
N GLY A 156 -0.04 4.80 -0.11
CA GLY A 156 -1.08 5.73 -0.58
C GLY A 156 -1.13 5.99 -2.09
N LYS A 157 -0.18 5.47 -2.87
CA LYS A 157 -0.17 5.55 -4.33
C LYS A 157 -0.69 4.25 -4.90
N THR A 158 -1.68 4.34 -5.79
CA THR A 158 -2.18 3.20 -6.54
C THR A 158 -1.40 3.07 -7.85
N GLY A 159 -0.89 1.87 -8.12
CA GLY A 159 -0.16 1.58 -9.34
C GLY A 159 0.20 0.12 -9.44
N ASN A 160 1.15 -0.23 -10.30
CA ASN A 160 1.56 -1.62 -10.47
C ASN A 160 3.01 -1.79 -9.98
N TRP A 161 3.38 -3.01 -9.63
CA TRP A 161 4.79 -3.37 -9.62
C TRP A 161 5.26 -3.64 -11.05
N ALA A 162 6.51 -3.35 -11.35
CA ALA A 162 7.18 -3.76 -12.58
C ALA A 162 8.45 -4.52 -12.22
N LYS A 163 8.73 -5.56 -12.99
CA LYS A 163 10.02 -6.23 -12.96
C LYS A 163 10.95 -5.49 -13.90
N VAL A 164 12.12 -5.10 -13.39
CA VAL A 164 13.06 -4.24 -14.10
C VAL A 164 14.47 -4.81 -14.08
N LYS A 165 15.27 -4.37 -15.04
CA LYS A 165 16.70 -4.60 -15.11
C LYS A 165 17.43 -3.26 -15.01
N THR A 166 18.35 -3.14 -14.04
CA THR A 166 19.16 -1.92 -13.83
C THR A 166 20.36 -1.89 -14.77
N LYS A 167 21.04 -0.74 -14.87
CA LYS A 167 22.31 -0.60 -15.61
C LYS A 167 23.41 -1.55 -15.09
N ASN A 168 23.35 -1.90 -13.81
CA ASN A 168 24.26 -2.84 -13.16
C ASN A 168 23.86 -4.31 -13.41
N ASN A 169 22.90 -4.56 -14.31
CA ASN A 169 22.32 -5.87 -14.63
C ASN A 169 21.56 -6.56 -13.49
N ASN A 170 21.28 -5.86 -12.37
CA ASN A 170 20.42 -6.39 -11.32
C ASN A 170 18.98 -6.50 -11.81
N ILE A 171 18.29 -7.58 -11.45
CA ILE A 171 16.90 -7.82 -11.78
C ILE A 171 16.08 -7.87 -10.49
N GLY A 172 14.99 -7.12 -10.45
CA GLY A 172 14.10 -7.07 -9.30
C GLY A 172 12.83 -6.31 -9.63
N PHE A 173 12.08 -5.97 -8.58
CA PHE A 173 10.79 -5.30 -8.69
C PHE A 173 10.86 -3.88 -8.14
N VAL A 174 10.18 -2.97 -8.82
CA VAL A 174 9.97 -1.57 -8.41
C VAL A 174 8.52 -1.19 -8.57
N PHE A 175 8.06 -0.23 -7.78
CA PHE A 175 6.69 0.27 -7.86
C PHE A 175 6.60 1.40 -8.89
N THR A 176 5.78 1.22 -9.94
CA THR A 176 5.78 2.08 -11.12
C THR A 176 5.36 3.54 -10.90
N PRO A 177 4.55 3.90 -9.89
CA PRO A 177 4.28 5.30 -9.56
C PRO A 177 5.51 6.14 -9.18
N TYR A 178 6.67 5.51 -8.98
CA TYR A 178 7.94 6.19 -8.75
C TYR A 178 8.82 6.28 -10.01
N LEU A 179 8.27 5.91 -11.18
CA LEU A 179 8.92 5.96 -12.47
C LEU A 179 8.11 6.83 -13.44
N MET A 180 8.83 7.58 -14.28
CA MET A 180 8.28 8.11 -15.53
C MET A 180 8.58 7.11 -16.64
N LEU A 181 7.55 6.62 -17.33
CA LEU A 181 7.69 5.54 -18.33
C LEU A 181 7.85 6.09 -19.75
N ASN A 182 8.73 5.47 -20.55
CA ASN A 182 8.91 5.79 -21.97
C ASN A 182 9.41 4.57 -22.76
N LYS A 183 9.24 4.60 -24.09
CA LYS A 183 9.68 3.52 -24.99
C LYS A 183 11.16 3.58 -25.37
N SER A 184 11.82 4.72 -25.13
CA SER A 184 13.25 4.93 -25.40
C SER A 184 13.93 5.57 -24.19
N PRO A 185 15.16 5.14 -23.84
CA PRO A 185 15.92 5.79 -22.78
C PRO A 185 16.37 7.21 -23.19
N ASP A 186 16.54 7.46 -24.49
CA ASP A 186 16.97 8.76 -25.03
C ASP A 186 15.84 9.80 -25.00
N ASN A 187 14.60 9.37 -24.82
CA ASN A 187 13.46 10.27 -24.65
C ASN A 187 13.36 10.81 -23.21
N PHE A 188 14.24 10.39 -22.30
CA PHE A 188 14.35 10.97 -20.95
C PHE A 188 15.33 12.14 -20.88
N VAL A 189 15.48 12.91 -21.96
CA VAL A 189 16.12 14.22 -21.87
C VAL A 189 15.20 15.09 -21.03
N ILE A 190 15.52 15.25 -19.74
CA ILE A 190 15.02 16.35 -18.93
C ILE A 190 15.69 17.63 -19.48
N GLY A 191 15.25 18.07 -20.65
CA GLY A 191 15.65 19.35 -21.25
C GLY A 191 15.02 20.52 -20.50
N GLU A 192 14.01 20.24 -19.67
CA GLU A 192 13.18 21.17 -18.96
C GLU A 192 12.90 20.64 -17.56
N ASP A 193 12.68 21.54 -16.61
CA ASP A 193 12.28 21.14 -15.27
C ASP A 193 10.90 20.46 -15.32
N ILE A 194 10.72 19.42 -14.51
CA ILE A 194 9.49 18.61 -14.47
C ILE A 194 8.84 18.80 -13.11
N GLU A 195 7.51 18.93 -13.11
CA GLU A 195 6.72 18.85 -11.89
C GLU A 195 5.72 17.71 -12.00
N THR A 196 5.60 16.94 -10.92
CA THR A 196 4.69 15.78 -10.83
C THR A 196 3.85 15.87 -9.57
N ASP A 197 2.59 15.51 -9.66
CA ASP A 197 1.70 15.41 -8.51
C ASP A 197 2.24 14.40 -7.49
N GLU A 198 2.30 14.80 -6.23
CA GLU A 198 2.70 13.94 -5.13
C GLU A 198 2.00 14.38 -3.85
N LYS A 199 1.06 13.58 -3.36
CA LYS A 199 0.40 13.83 -2.09
C LYS A 199 1.14 13.17 -0.93
N GLY A 200 1.13 13.82 0.22
CA GLY A 200 1.65 13.25 1.46
C GLY A 200 2.04 14.31 2.49
N TRP A 201 3.05 13.97 3.28
CA TRP A 201 3.59 14.77 4.37
C TRP A 201 5.10 14.89 4.26
N ALA A 202 5.59 16.06 4.64
CA ALA A 202 7.00 16.35 4.82
C ALA A 202 7.26 16.72 6.28
N TYR A 203 8.39 16.26 6.82
CA TYR A 203 8.90 16.64 8.12
C TYR A 203 10.24 17.34 7.94
N THR A 204 10.35 18.59 8.39
CA THR A 204 11.59 19.37 8.30
C THR A 204 12.59 18.89 9.33
N THR A 205 13.77 18.46 8.86
CA THR A 205 14.82 17.96 9.76
C THR A 205 15.80 19.03 10.21
N THR A 206 15.85 20.14 9.47
CA THR A 206 16.75 21.28 9.72
C THR A 206 16.05 22.57 9.30
N LEU A 207 16.25 23.67 10.03
CA LEU A 207 15.72 24.97 9.62
C LEU A 207 16.32 25.42 8.27
N PRO A 208 15.53 25.54 7.19
CA PRO A 208 16.07 26.00 5.91
C PRO A 208 16.34 27.51 6.00
N LYS A 209 17.52 27.96 5.56
CA LYS A 209 17.79 29.41 5.39
C LYS A 209 17.13 29.97 4.14
N ILE A 210 16.99 29.13 3.12
CA ILE A 210 16.46 29.47 1.80
C ILE A 210 15.35 28.48 1.49
N ILE A 211 14.22 29.01 1.07
CA ILE A 211 13.10 28.28 0.46
C ILE A 211 12.94 28.78 -0.97
N TYR A 212 12.05 28.17 -1.76
CA TYR A 212 11.92 28.48 -3.17
C TYR A 212 10.48 28.80 -3.54
N GLN A 213 10.31 29.83 -4.37
CA GLN A 213 9.03 30.25 -4.92
C GLN A 213 9.02 30.04 -6.42
N LYS A 214 7.92 29.49 -6.95
CA LYS A 214 7.81 29.24 -8.39
C LYS A 214 7.28 30.47 -9.10
N LYS A 215 8.07 31.01 -10.04
CA LYS A 215 7.68 32.14 -10.91
C LYS A 215 7.98 31.80 -12.36
N LYS A 216 7.01 31.99 -13.25
CA LYS A 216 7.13 31.67 -14.69
C LYS A 216 7.70 30.27 -14.95
N GLY A 217 7.22 29.28 -14.20
CA GLY A 217 7.63 27.89 -14.35
C GLY A 217 8.96 27.51 -13.68
N LYS A 218 9.68 28.44 -13.04
CA LYS A 218 11.00 28.18 -12.45
C LYS A 218 11.05 28.50 -10.96
N LEU A 219 11.89 27.77 -10.23
CA LEU A 219 12.13 28.01 -8.81
C LEU A 219 13.12 29.17 -8.60
N HIS A 220 12.72 30.13 -7.77
CA HIS A 220 13.55 31.25 -7.34
C HIS A 220 13.79 31.16 -5.83
N PRO A 221 15.04 31.25 -5.37
CA PRO A 221 15.34 31.25 -3.93
C PRO A 221 14.81 32.52 -3.28
N VAL A 222 14.23 32.38 -2.09
CA VAL A 222 13.81 33.47 -1.21
C VAL A 222 14.24 33.14 0.22
N GLU A 223 14.46 34.17 1.04
CA GLU A 223 14.76 33.97 2.46
C GLU A 223 13.58 33.25 3.14
N ASN A 224 13.90 32.32 4.04
CA ASN A 224 12.88 31.59 4.76
C ASN A 224 12.20 32.46 5.81
N ASN A 225 10.88 32.59 5.69
CA ASN A 225 10.01 33.31 6.62
C ASN A 225 8.75 32.52 7.01
N GLN A 226 8.64 31.25 6.61
CA GLN A 226 7.41 30.45 6.77
C GLN A 226 7.64 28.98 7.15
N ILE A 227 8.88 28.50 7.05
CA ILE A 227 9.22 27.11 7.36
C ILE A 227 10.02 27.05 8.66
N ASP A 228 9.56 26.23 9.58
CA ASP A 228 10.23 25.95 10.85
C ASP A 228 10.93 24.60 10.81
N GLU A 229 11.86 24.40 11.75
CA GLU A 229 12.49 23.11 11.98
C GLU A 229 11.57 22.19 12.79
N ASN A 230 11.64 20.88 12.55
CA ASN A 230 10.92 19.85 13.30
C ASN A 230 9.39 19.94 13.20
N VAL A 231 8.89 20.48 12.08
CA VAL A 231 7.46 20.68 11.81
C VAL A 231 7.01 19.82 10.62
N PHE A 232 5.75 19.37 10.68
CA PHE A 232 5.09 18.66 9.59
C PHE A 232 4.37 19.64 8.65
N TYR A 233 4.46 19.35 7.36
CA TYR A 233 3.83 20.08 6.26
C TYR A 233 3.14 19.09 5.32
N LEU A 234 2.10 19.53 4.63
CA LEU A 234 1.54 18.76 3.53
C LEU A 234 2.41 18.88 2.30
N VAL A 235 2.41 17.83 1.48
CA VAL A 235 3.03 17.78 0.16
C VAL A 235 1.92 17.60 -0.87
N ASP A 236 1.97 18.37 -1.95
CA ASP A 236 1.07 18.20 -3.11
C ASP A 236 1.79 17.99 -4.44
N SER A 237 3.06 18.37 -4.55
CA SER A 237 3.85 18.16 -5.75
C SER A 237 5.35 17.96 -5.47
N ARG A 238 6.02 17.41 -6.49
CA ARG A 238 7.48 17.32 -6.57
C ARG A 238 7.97 18.03 -7.81
N TYR A 239 8.96 18.89 -7.64
CA TYR A 239 9.65 19.58 -8.72
C TYR A 239 11.06 19.01 -8.89
N ILE A 240 11.42 18.61 -10.11
CA ILE A 240 12.72 18.06 -10.48
C ILE A 240 13.33 18.98 -11.52
N THR A 241 14.42 19.63 -11.17
CA THR A 241 15.14 20.49 -12.12
C THR A 241 15.85 19.66 -13.20
N LYS A 242 16.22 20.31 -14.31
CA LYS A 242 17.06 19.71 -15.36
C LYS A 242 18.39 19.14 -14.85
N ASP A 243 19.02 19.81 -13.87
CA ASP A 243 20.23 19.31 -13.21
C ASP A 243 19.94 18.22 -12.17
N GLY A 244 18.67 17.98 -11.82
CA GLY A 244 18.20 16.81 -11.05
C GLY A 244 18.06 17.03 -9.56
N LYS A 245 18.06 18.29 -9.15
CA LYS A 245 17.70 18.66 -7.79
C LYS A 245 16.22 18.45 -7.63
N VAL A 246 15.87 17.79 -6.54
CA VAL A 246 14.48 17.49 -6.18
C VAL A 246 14.05 18.46 -5.10
N TYR A 247 12.90 19.08 -5.32
CA TYR A 247 12.21 19.94 -4.39
C TYR A 247 10.80 19.40 -4.18
N PHE A 248 10.28 19.53 -2.97
CA PHE A 248 8.88 19.24 -2.66
C PHE A 248 8.15 20.55 -2.51
N HIS A 249 7.01 20.69 -3.18
CA HIS A 249 6.06 21.73 -2.84
C HIS A 249 5.41 21.33 -1.52
N ILE A 250 5.59 22.18 -0.52
CA ILE A 250 5.06 21.98 0.82
C ILE A 250 4.20 23.16 1.20
N TYR A 251 3.13 22.86 1.92
CA TYR A 251 2.20 23.87 2.39
C TYR A 251 1.64 23.52 3.75
N LYS A 252 1.13 24.55 4.42
CA LYS A 252 0.52 24.49 5.74
C LYS A 252 -0.63 25.48 5.74
N GLN A 253 -1.78 25.06 6.24
CA GLN A 253 -3.04 25.79 6.04
C GLN A 253 -3.92 25.72 7.28
N THR A 254 -4.58 26.83 7.56
CA THR A 254 -5.69 26.92 8.51
C THR A 254 -6.98 27.17 7.75
N ALA A 255 -8.08 26.71 8.32
CA ALA A 255 -9.40 26.91 7.76
C ALA A 255 -10.28 27.68 8.74
N SER A 256 -11.26 28.40 8.21
CA SER A 256 -12.32 29.01 8.99
C SER A 256 -13.64 28.93 8.26
N GLN A 257 -14.70 28.76 9.04
CA GLN A 257 -16.07 28.74 8.55
C GLN A 257 -16.90 29.67 9.45
N ALA A 258 -17.53 30.68 8.85
CA ALA A 258 -18.27 31.72 9.60
C ALA A 258 -19.56 31.17 10.22
N ASP A 259 -20.29 30.38 9.45
CA ASP A 259 -21.43 29.60 9.89
C ASP A 259 -21.55 28.32 9.05
N TRP A 260 -22.44 27.44 9.45
CA TRP A 260 -22.60 26.13 8.85
C TRP A 260 -22.90 26.13 7.33
N TYR A 261 -23.51 27.20 6.81
CA TYR A 261 -23.87 27.32 5.38
C TYR A 261 -22.80 28.07 4.57
N SER A 262 -21.80 28.61 5.23
CA SER A 262 -20.72 29.35 4.59
C SER A 262 -19.68 28.40 4.00
N ASP A 263 -19.08 28.82 2.89
CA ASP A 263 -17.92 28.13 2.32
C ASP A 263 -16.74 28.19 3.32
N ILE A 264 -15.90 27.15 3.30
CA ILE A 264 -14.68 27.13 4.10
C ILE A 264 -13.66 28.07 3.46
N GLU A 265 -13.23 29.07 4.21
CA GLU A 265 -12.11 29.94 3.87
C GLU A 265 -10.81 29.28 4.31
N VAL A 266 -9.78 29.30 3.45
CA VAL A 266 -8.48 28.67 3.71
C VAL A 266 -7.38 29.71 3.60
N GLU A 267 -6.53 29.77 4.62
CA GLU A 267 -5.35 30.63 4.68
C GLU A 267 -4.09 29.76 4.77
N ASN A 268 -3.14 29.98 3.85
CA ASN A 268 -1.86 29.27 3.85
C ASN A 268 -0.86 30.01 4.76
N SER A 269 -0.44 29.35 5.83
CA SER A 269 0.66 29.82 6.69
C SER A 269 2.04 29.44 6.13
N ALA A 270 2.10 28.42 5.28
CA ALA A 270 3.26 28.13 4.45
C ALA A 270 2.83 27.67 3.05
N ASP A 271 3.58 28.10 2.04
CA ASP A 271 3.40 27.71 0.64
C ASP A 271 4.73 27.94 -0.10
N CYS A 272 5.54 26.89 -0.31
CA CYS A 272 6.80 26.98 -1.04
C CYS A 272 7.38 25.63 -1.44
N TYR A 273 8.50 25.69 -2.17
CA TYR A 273 9.31 24.55 -2.52
C TYR A 273 10.53 24.46 -1.58
N ILE A 274 10.77 23.26 -1.05
CA ILE A 274 11.92 22.96 -0.20
C ILE A 274 12.79 21.86 -0.82
N PRO A 275 14.14 21.99 -0.79
CA PRO A 275 15.04 20.92 -1.19
C PRO A 275 14.77 19.59 -0.46
N SER A 276 14.78 18.50 -1.22
CA SER A 276 14.56 17.14 -0.71
C SER A 276 15.54 16.68 0.38
N ASN A 277 16.71 17.30 0.50
CA ASN A 277 17.71 16.97 1.53
C ASN A 277 17.45 17.68 2.88
N GLN A 278 16.41 18.52 2.97
CA GLN A 278 16.02 19.22 4.21
C GLN A 278 14.74 18.66 4.82
N VAL A 279 14.12 17.69 4.16
CA VAL A 279 12.86 17.07 4.59
C VAL A 279 12.91 15.56 4.51
N LEU A 280 12.24 14.91 5.45
CA LEU A 280 11.79 13.53 5.30
C LEU A 280 10.38 13.55 4.75
N VAL A 281 10.09 12.74 3.74
CA VAL A 281 8.75 12.67 3.14
C VAL A 281 8.15 11.30 3.29
N SER A 282 6.84 11.29 3.49
CA SER A 282 6.00 10.10 3.48
C SER A 282 4.71 10.44 2.76
N ASN A 283 4.08 9.42 2.20
CA ASN A 283 2.75 9.53 1.62
C ASN A 283 1.63 9.60 2.68
N ARG A 284 1.91 9.20 3.93
CA ARG A 284 0.96 9.13 5.05
C ARG A 284 1.59 9.81 6.26
N TYR A 285 0.77 10.53 7.03
CA TYR A 285 1.20 11.20 8.25
C TYR A 285 1.75 10.23 9.30
N ALA A 286 0.99 9.20 9.66
CA ALA A 286 1.27 8.38 10.83
C ALA A 286 2.61 7.61 10.76
N PRO A 287 3.02 7.00 9.64
CA PRO A 287 4.33 6.37 9.50
C PRO A 287 5.47 7.38 9.56
N LEU A 288 5.27 8.62 9.07
CA LEU A 288 6.29 9.67 9.17
C LEU A 288 6.44 10.11 10.63
N TYR A 289 5.33 10.32 11.31
CA TYR A 289 5.31 10.64 12.73
C TYR A 289 6.00 9.54 13.55
N SER A 290 5.64 8.28 13.32
CA SER A 290 6.19 7.13 14.05
C SER A 290 7.71 7.02 13.86
N GLN A 291 8.21 7.38 12.67
CA GLN A 291 9.64 7.42 12.35
C GLN A 291 10.40 8.51 13.12
N VAL A 292 9.82 9.72 13.24
CA VAL A 292 10.55 10.91 13.70
C VAL A 292 10.23 11.34 15.15
N LYS A 293 9.06 10.98 15.69
CA LYS A 293 8.62 11.36 17.04
C LYS A 293 8.51 10.17 18.00
N GLU A 294 8.09 8.99 17.54
CA GLU A 294 7.87 7.84 18.43
C GLU A 294 9.16 7.07 18.72
N THR A 295 9.43 6.77 19.99
CA THR A 295 10.63 6.03 20.43
C THR A 295 10.31 4.61 20.89
N ASP A 296 9.07 4.32 21.30
CA ASP A 296 8.61 3.00 21.69
C ASP A 296 8.37 2.12 20.46
N LYS A 297 9.09 1.00 20.38
CA LYS A 297 9.03 0.07 19.24
C LYS A 297 7.67 -0.63 19.11
N THR A 298 6.98 -0.86 20.22
CA THR A 298 5.65 -1.50 20.23
C THR A 298 4.61 -0.51 19.72
N ILE A 299 4.64 0.73 20.22
CA ILE A 299 3.74 1.80 19.75
C ILE A 299 3.96 2.07 18.27
N ARG A 300 5.23 2.16 17.81
CA ARG A 300 5.54 2.30 16.38
C ARG A 300 4.92 1.20 15.53
N LYS A 301 5.05 -0.08 15.95
CA LYS A 301 4.42 -1.20 15.24
C LYS A 301 2.89 -1.11 15.23
N LEU A 302 2.28 -0.65 16.32
CA LEU A 302 0.83 -0.48 16.41
C LEU A 302 0.33 0.65 15.50
N ILE A 303 1.03 1.79 15.46
CA ILE A 303 0.75 2.89 14.53
C ILE A 303 0.85 2.40 13.09
N ASP A 304 1.97 1.76 12.72
CA ASP A 304 2.19 1.27 11.37
C ASP A 304 1.15 0.20 10.97
N PHE A 305 0.69 -0.62 11.92
CA PHE A 305 -0.35 -1.62 11.68
C PHE A 305 -1.72 -0.97 11.49
N LEU A 306 -2.12 -0.05 12.37
CA LEU A 306 -3.39 0.67 12.28
C LEU A 306 -3.47 1.49 10.99
N ASP A 307 -2.39 2.18 10.63
CA ASP A 307 -2.27 2.96 9.39
C ASP A 307 -2.52 2.12 8.14
N GLN A 308 -2.11 0.85 8.15
CA GLN A 308 -2.35 -0.09 7.04
C GLN A 308 -3.78 -0.63 6.96
N GLN A 309 -4.57 -0.52 8.04
CA GLN A 309 -5.96 -0.99 8.06
C GLN A 309 -6.97 0.09 7.64
N GLU A 310 -6.62 1.37 7.80
CA GLU A 310 -7.56 2.48 7.67
C GLU A 310 -7.28 3.33 6.42
N GLU A 311 -8.34 3.71 5.69
CA GLU A 311 -8.21 4.50 4.46
C GLU A 311 -7.83 5.96 4.74
N PHE A 312 -8.29 6.51 5.86
CA PHE A 312 -7.98 7.87 6.30
C PHE A 312 -6.68 7.95 7.10
N GLU A 313 -6.17 9.16 7.24
CA GLU A 313 -4.97 9.41 8.04
C GLU A 313 -5.33 9.45 9.53
N ILE A 314 -4.68 8.59 10.32
CA ILE A 314 -4.77 8.64 11.79
C ILE A 314 -3.83 9.72 12.32
N ASP A 315 -4.12 10.28 13.49
CA ASP A 315 -3.27 11.26 14.17
C ASP A 315 -2.59 10.65 15.42
N PRO A 316 -1.34 10.13 15.29
CA PRO A 316 -0.61 9.62 16.44
C PRO A 316 -0.24 10.66 17.50
N GLU A 317 -0.24 11.95 17.16
CA GLU A 317 0.01 13.02 18.13
C GLU A 317 -1.16 13.14 19.11
N ARG A 318 -2.37 12.85 18.62
CA ARG A 318 -3.63 12.81 19.37
C ARG A 318 -4.07 11.37 19.60
N SER A 319 -3.15 10.54 20.10
CA SER A 319 -3.42 9.13 20.36
C SER A 319 -3.04 8.69 21.77
N GLN A 320 -3.85 7.79 22.33
CA GLN A 320 -3.59 7.11 23.60
C GLN A 320 -3.46 5.61 23.36
N PHE A 321 -2.45 5.01 23.97
CA PHE A 321 -2.15 3.58 23.84
C PHE A 321 -2.28 2.91 25.19
N ASN A 322 -3.28 2.04 25.32
CA ASN A 322 -3.50 1.23 26.52
C ASN A 322 -3.27 -0.24 26.22
N THR A 323 -2.91 -1.02 27.23
CA THR A 323 -2.69 -2.47 27.09
C THR A 323 -3.29 -3.19 28.29
N PHE A 324 -4.01 -4.27 28.04
CA PHE A 324 -4.52 -5.15 29.10
C PHE A 324 -4.36 -6.63 28.73
N ASN A 325 -4.44 -7.50 29.73
CA ASN A 325 -4.38 -8.95 29.52
C ASN A 325 -5.72 -9.56 29.87
N SER A 326 -6.20 -10.48 29.04
CA SER A 326 -7.34 -11.32 29.39
C SER A 326 -7.04 -12.77 29.08
N LYS A 327 -7.18 -13.62 30.10
CA LYS A 327 -6.75 -15.02 30.08
C LYS A 327 -5.26 -15.13 29.70
N LYS A 328 -4.95 -15.61 28.50
CA LYS A 328 -3.57 -15.80 27.98
C LYS A 328 -3.22 -14.82 26.86
N ASP A 329 -4.16 -13.96 26.48
CA ASP A 329 -4.01 -13.07 25.35
C ASP A 329 -3.79 -11.63 25.83
N LYS A 330 -2.99 -10.91 25.07
CA LYS A 330 -2.67 -9.50 25.30
C LYS A 330 -3.43 -8.65 24.31
N PHE A 331 -4.03 -7.56 24.78
CA PHE A 331 -4.84 -6.65 24.00
C PHE A 331 -4.29 -5.24 24.06
N HIS A 332 -4.32 -4.55 22.93
CA HIS A 332 -3.92 -3.16 22.79
C HIS A 332 -5.14 -2.33 22.41
N VAL A 333 -5.40 -1.26 23.16
CA VAL A 333 -6.45 -0.30 22.87
C VAL A 333 -5.80 0.98 22.40
N ILE A 334 -6.17 1.45 21.21
CA ILE A 334 -5.71 2.71 20.63
C ILE A 334 -6.90 3.63 20.53
N ILE A 335 -6.86 4.73 21.26
CA ILE A 335 -7.82 5.83 21.11
C ILE A 335 -7.14 6.92 20.31
N THR A 336 -7.74 7.40 19.23
CA THR A 336 -7.08 8.31 18.27
C THR A 336 -8.09 9.24 17.60
N SER A 337 -7.59 10.14 16.76
CA SER A 337 -8.35 11.03 15.89
C SER A 337 -7.95 10.83 14.43
N ILE A 338 -8.74 11.40 13.52
CA ILE A 338 -8.33 11.59 12.12
C ILE A 338 -7.38 12.79 12.04
N LYS A 339 -6.26 12.65 11.32
CA LYS A 339 -5.37 13.78 11.05
C LYS A 339 -6.02 14.72 10.05
N SER A 340 -6.33 15.94 10.51
CA SER A 340 -6.82 16.99 9.60
C SER A 340 -5.68 17.49 8.68
N LYS A 341 -6.07 17.87 7.47
CA LYS A 341 -5.21 18.59 6.53
C LYS A 341 -5.07 20.08 6.89
N TYR A 342 -5.87 20.55 7.85
CA TYR A 342 -5.77 21.88 8.42
C TYR A 342 -5.10 21.77 9.78
N ASP A 343 -4.22 22.70 10.14
CA ASP A 343 -3.69 22.74 11.52
C ASP A 343 -4.75 23.16 12.52
N GLU A 344 -5.66 24.01 12.06
CA GLU A 344 -6.79 24.55 12.80
C GLU A 344 -7.94 24.78 11.83
N CYS A 345 -9.16 24.42 12.22
CA CYS A 345 -10.38 24.73 11.49
C CYS A 345 -11.36 25.46 12.42
N ARG A 346 -11.36 26.80 12.39
CA ARG A 346 -12.20 27.60 13.28
C ARG A 346 -13.65 27.63 12.80
N GLY A 347 -14.59 27.26 13.66
CA GLY A 347 -16.02 27.23 13.33
C GLY A 347 -16.46 26.03 12.48
N CYS A 348 -15.53 25.16 12.10
CA CYS A 348 -15.84 23.92 11.40
C CYS A 348 -16.41 22.89 12.38
N PHE A 349 -17.39 22.10 11.93
CA PHE A 349 -17.83 20.93 12.69
C PHE A 349 -16.86 19.77 12.43
N GLU A 350 -15.71 19.81 13.10
CA GLU A 350 -14.80 18.68 13.16
C GLU A 350 -15.19 17.76 14.31
N SER A 351 -14.94 16.46 14.15
CA SER A 351 -15.03 15.57 15.30
C SER A 351 -14.01 16.02 16.34
N GLU A 352 -14.40 15.96 17.61
CA GLU A 352 -13.50 16.23 18.73
C GLU A 352 -12.36 15.21 18.75
N ASP A 353 -11.31 15.53 19.49
CA ASP A 353 -10.16 14.65 19.61
C ASP A 353 -10.48 13.37 20.38
N TYR A 354 -9.69 12.32 20.12
CA TYR A 354 -9.80 11.02 20.78
C TYR A 354 -11.16 10.38 20.56
N ASN A 355 -11.71 10.47 19.35
CA ASN A 355 -13.07 10.06 19.02
C ASN A 355 -13.16 8.68 18.31
N LEU A 356 -12.03 8.08 17.97
CA LEU A 356 -11.92 6.75 17.39
C LEU A 356 -11.28 5.80 18.40
N VAL A 357 -11.74 4.55 18.45
CA VAL A 357 -11.10 3.50 19.25
C VAL A 357 -10.92 2.23 18.43
N TYR A 358 -9.77 1.60 18.62
CA TYR A 358 -9.41 0.32 18.03
C TYR A 358 -8.89 -0.61 19.10
N VAL A 359 -9.24 -1.89 19.02
CA VAL A 359 -8.70 -2.94 19.88
C VAL A 359 -8.07 -4.03 19.05
N PHE A 360 -6.82 -4.31 19.37
CA PHE A 360 -6.03 -5.35 18.72
C PHE A 360 -5.67 -6.45 19.71
N GLN A 361 -5.90 -7.70 19.32
CA GLN A 361 -5.34 -8.86 20.00
C GLN A 361 -3.92 -9.10 19.47
N GLU A 362 -2.93 -9.17 20.36
CA GLU A 362 -1.55 -9.56 20.04
C GLU A 362 -1.38 -11.07 20.21
N LYS A 363 -0.97 -11.76 19.15
CA LYS A 363 -0.59 -13.17 19.19
C LYS A 363 0.56 -13.45 18.22
N ASP A 364 1.58 -14.16 18.69
CA ASP A 364 2.76 -14.51 17.89
C ASP A 364 3.43 -13.28 17.21
N ASN A 365 3.46 -12.14 17.92
CA ASN A 365 3.95 -10.84 17.42
C ASN A 365 3.23 -10.36 16.14
N GLN A 366 1.96 -10.76 16.00
CA GLN A 366 1.01 -10.24 15.01
C GLN A 366 -0.19 -9.63 15.73
N PHE A 367 -0.80 -8.65 15.09
CA PHE A 367 -2.01 -7.99 15.58
C PHE A 367 -3.22 -8.44 14.77
N LYS A 368 -4.34 -8.63 15.47
CA LYS A 368 -5.64 -8.86 14.85
C LYS A 368 -6.64 -7.84 15.42
N LYS A 369 -7.28 -7.05 14.56
CA LYS A 369 -8.37 -6.16 14.97
C LYS A 369 -9.52 -7.00 15.50
N VAL A 370 -9.96 -6.74 16.73
CA VAL A 370 -11.09 -7.43 17.37
C VAL A 370 -12.26 -6.49 17.64
N PHE A 371 -12.02 -5.18 17.69
CA PHE A 371 -13.05 -4.17 17.85
C PHE A 371 -12.60 -2.85 17.24
N ASP A 372 -13.55 -2.10 16.71
CA ASP A 372 -13.41 -0.69 16.39
C ASP A 372 -14.77 0.01 16.56
N ALA A 373 -14.71 1.28 16.98
CA ALA A 373 -15.87 2.14 17.06
C ALA A 373 -15.44 3.62 16.91
N ALA A 374 -16.40 4.45 16.52
CA ALA A 374 -16.19 5.87 16.28
C ALA A 374 -17.37 6.69 16.83
N GLY A 375 -17.06 7.84 17.40
CA GLY A 375 -18.00 8.91 17.72
C GLY A 375 -17.54 10.24 17.14
N ASN A 376 -18.33 11.30 17.28
CA ASN A 376 -17.91 12.66 16.91
C ASN A 376 -17.57 13.54 18.14
N ARG A 377 -17.76 13.03 19.37
CA ARG A 377 -17.40 13.72 20.61
C ARG A 377 -16.20 13.09 21.29
N SER A 378 -16.26 11.81 21.63
CA SER A 378 -15.12 11.15 22.28
C SER A 378 -15.24 9.64 22.25
N ALA A 379 -14.11 8.99 22.48
CA ALA A 379 -13.97 7.61 22.83
C ALA A 379 -13.10 7.52 24.09
N SER A 380 -13.44 6.60 24.98
CA SER A 380 -12.68 6.37 26.21
C SER A 380 -12.56 4.88 26.50
N PHE A 381 -11.53 4.53 27.28
CA PHE A 381 -11.26 3.18 27.74
C PHE A 381 -11.03 3.20 29.25
N ILE A 382 -11.77 2.37 29.97
CA ILE A 382 -11.71 2.29 31.43
C ILE A 382 -11.55 0.82 31.85
N GLU A 383 -10.63 0.59 32.78
CA GLU A 383 -10.55 -0.66 33.54
C GLU A 383 -11.15 -0.44 34.93
N SER A 384 -12.14 -1.24 35.31
CA SER A 384 -12.77 -1.22 36.63
C SER A 384 -13.05 -2.64 37.10
N ASP A 385 -12.55 -3.02 38.28
CA ASP A 385 -12.70 -4.36 38.86
C ASP A 385 -12.33 -5.51 37.90
N LYS A 386 -11.24 -5.33 37.13
CA LYS A 386 -10.76 -6.26 36.08
C LYS A 386 -11.79 -6.49 34.96
N LYS A 387 -12.74 -5.59 34.80
CA LYS A 387 -13.62 -5.48 33.64
C LYS A 387 -13.15 -4.28 32.83
N TYR A 388 -13.30 -4.40 31.51
CA TYR A 388 -12.82 -3.41 30.56
C TYR A 388 -14.02 -2.86 29.80
N PHE A 389 -14.10 -1.54 29.74
CA PHE A 389 -15.18 -0.80 29.12
C PHE A 389 -14.64 0.18 28.10
N ILE A 390 -15.38 0.34 27.02
CA ILE A 390 -15.20 1.39 26.03
C ILE A 390 -16.49 2.20 25.99
N THR A 391 -16.37 3.52 26.09
CA THR A 391 -17.52 4.41 25.94
C THR A 391 -17.29 5.31 24.74
N ILE A 392 -18.27 5.34 23.83
CA ILE A 392 -18.30 6.22 22.66
C ILE A 392 -19.36 7.29 22.89
N ALA A 393 -18.99 8.55 22.70
CA ALA A 393 -19.89 9.67 22.78
C ALA A 393 -20.13 10.26 21.38
N THR A 394 -21.40 10.43 21.03
CA THR A 394 -21.84 10.99 19.76
C THR A 394 -22.96 12.00 19.97
N SER A 395 -22.90 13.12 19.26
CA SER A 395 -24.01 14.07 19.16
C SER A 395 -24.57 14.11 17.74
N PRO A 396 -25.84 14.48 17.56
CA PRO A 396 -26.40 14.76 16.25
C PRO A 396 -25.61 15.85 15.52
N LEU A 397 -25.64 15.80 14.19
CA LEU A 397 -25.12 16.88 13.37
C LEU A 397 -26.02 18.13 13.53
N PRO A 398 -25.45 19.35 13.43
CA PRO A 398 -26.23 20.59 13.54
C PRO A 398 -27.33 20.74 12.47
N GLU A 399 -27.24 20.02 11.35
CA GLU A 399 -28.21 20.04 10.25
C GLU A 399 -29.47 19.20 10.50
N GLY A 400 -29.51 18.42 11.58
CA GLY A 400 -30.58 17.46 11.85
C GLY A 400 -31.78 18.04 12.61
N ASP A 401 -32.86 17.27 12.65
CA ASP A 401 -34.03 17.55 13.49
C ASP A 401 -33.76 17.29 14.99
N GLU A 402 -32.65 16.61 15.32
CA GLU A 402 -32.26 16.28 16.68
C GLU A 402 -31.40 17.40 17.30
N ASP A 403 -31.59 17.66 18.59
CA ASP A 403 -30.86 18.71 19.30
C ASP A 403 -29.36 18.35 19.40
N PRO A 404 -28.45 19.16 18.80
CA PRO A 404 -27.01 18.89 18.76
C PRO A 404 -26.32 19.00 20.13
N SER A 405 -27.02 19.53 21.16
CA SER A 405 -26.56 19.47 22.55
C SER A 405 -26.69 18.07 23.16
N THR A 406 -27.58 17.24 22.60
CA THR A 406 -27.77 15.86 23.06
C THR A 406 -26.50 15.05 22.78
N THR A 407 -25.96 14.41 23.82
CA THR A 407 -24.86 13.47 23.70
C THR A 407 -25.35 12.07 24.07
N THR A 408 -25.23 11.14 23.12
CA THR A 408 -25.49 9.72 23.31
C THR A 408 -24.18 9.04 23.67
N TYR A 409 -24.15 8.36 24.80
CA TYR A 409 -23.03 7.56 25.30
C TYR A 409 -23.36 6.08 25.10
N THR A 410 -22.64 5.42 24.21
CA THR A 410 -22.75 3.97 23.98
C THR A 410 -21.60 3.27 24.71
N GLU A 411 -21.94 2.38 25.64
CA GLU A 411 -20.98 1.61 26.42
C GLU A 411 -20.85 0.18 25.87
N TYR A 412 -19.61 -0.25 25.70
CA TYR A 412 -19.23 -1.60 25.31
C TYR A 412 -18.38 -2.23 26.40
N LYS A 413 -18.61 -3.52 26.66
CA LYS A 413 -17.92 -4.28 27.69
C LYS A 413 -17.18 -5.45 27.08
N PHE A 414 -15.99 -5.72 27.59
CA PHE A 414 -15.17 -6.83 27.11
C PHE A 414 -15.71 -8.18 27.59
N ASP A 415 -15.98 -9.10 26.66
CA ASP A 415 -16.54 -10.44 26.93
C ASP A 415 -15.48 -11.53 27.12
N GLY A 416 -14.20 -11.17 26.99
CA GLY A 416 -13.07 -12.11 26.99
C GLY A 416 -12.42 -12.31 25.62
N SER A 417 -13.03 -11.81 24.55
CA SER A 417 -12.52 -11.88 23.17
C SER A 417 -12.70 -10.60 22.37
N SER A 418 -13.81 -9.88 22.59
CA SER A 418 -14.16 -8.63 21.94
C SER A 418 -14.92 -7.73 22.91
N PHE A 419 -15.13 -6.47 22.52
CA PHE A 419 -16.09 -5.59 23.18
C PHE A 419 -17.48 -5.78 22.56
N VAL A 420 -18.50 -5.91 23.40
CA VAL A 420 -19.90 -6.09 23.02
C VAL A 420 -20.74 -4.99 23.65
N PHE A 421 -21.81 -4.58 22.98
CA PHE A 421 -22.73 -3.55 23.47
C PHE A 421 -23.29 -3.97 24.85
N GLU A 422 -23.20 -3.06 25.82
CA GLU A 422 -23.76 -3.24 27.17
C GLU A 422 -24.95 -2.31 27.40
N SER A 423 -24.78 -1.01 27.11
CA SER A 423 -25.82 -0.01 27.37
C SER A 423 -25.68 1.25 26.51
N GLU A 424 -26.73 2.07 26.51
CA GLU A 424 -26.74 3.40 25.90
C GLU A 424 -27.46 4.40 26.82
N GLU A 425 -26.89 5.59 26.97
CA GLU A 425 -27.44 6.68 27.79
C GLU A 425 -27.44 7.99 26.99
N LYS A 426 -28.54 8.74 27.01
CA LYS A 426 -28.61 10.09 26.43
C LYS A 426 -28.54 11.15 27.51
N ARG A 427 -27.70 12.15 27.32
CA ARG A 427 -27.57 13.33 28.19
C ARG A 427 -27.78 14.59 27.37
N HIS A 428 -28.44 15.58 27.95
CA HIS A 428 -28.61 16.93 27.40
C HIS A 428 -27.67 17.90 28.08
#